data_AF-A0A9C9Z5H1-F1
#
_entry.id   AF-A0A9C9Z5H1-F1
#
_cell.length_a   1.000
_cell.length_b   1.000
_cell.length_c   1.000
_cell.angle_alpha   90.00
_cell.angle_beta   90.00
_cell.angle_gamma   90.00
#
_symmetry.space_group_name_H-M   'P 1'
#
loop_
_entity.id
_entity.type
_entity.pdbx_description
1 polymer ?
#
loop_
_entity_poly.entity_id
_entity_poly.type
_entity_poly.pdbx_seq_one_letter_code
_entity_poly.pdbx_strand_id
1 'polypeptide(L)' 'MMRVAIAGAAGRMGRALIEACHEHPDLELAVATERLGSSLLGADAGELAG' A
#
# COMPACT_ATOMS: atom_id res chain seq x y z
N MET A 1 7.73 -16.04 -1.21
CA MET A 1 7.03 -14.75 -1.28
C MET A 1 6.45 -14.42 0.08
N MET A 2 6.87 -13.30 0.66
CA MET A 2 6.41 -12.78 1.95
C MET A 2 5.27 -11.79 1.72
N ARG A 3 4.12 -12.05 2.33
CA ARG A 3 2.93 -11.21 2.20
C ARG A 3 2.97 -10.09 3.21
N VAL A 4 2.84 -8.84 2.74
CA VAL A 4 2.98 -7.64 3.55
C VAL A 4 1.63 -6.91 3.66
N ALA A 5 1.35 -6.38 4.85
CA ALA A 5 0.24 -5.47 5.09
C ALA A 5 0.79 -4.08 5.41
N ILE A 6 0.25 -3.04 4.76
CA ILE A 6 0.64 -1.64 4.96
C ILE A 6 -0.53 -0.89 5.61
N ALA A 7 -0.27 -0.30 6.77
CA ALA A 7 -1.19 0.61 7.43
C ALA A 7 -0.85 2.07 7.10
N GLY A 8 -1.88 2.88 6.82
CA GLY A 8 -1.67 4.25 6.35
C GLY A 8 -1.19 4.30 4.89
N ALA A 9 -1.74 3.43 4.05
CA ALA A 9 -1.32 3.22 2.66
C ALA A 9 -1.41 4.49 1.78
N ALA A 10 -2.36 5.38 2.04
CA ALA A 10 -2.52 6.61 1.29
C ALA A 10 -1.57 7.73 1.74
N GLY A 11 -0.92 7.59 2.90
CA GLY A 11 0.09 8.52 3.39
C GLY A 11 1.39 8.47 2.59
N ARG A 12 2.24 9.49 2.76
CA ARG A 12 3.52 9.60 2.00
C ARG A 12 4.42 8.37 2.15
N MET A 13 4.55 7.86 3.39
CA MET A 13 5.35 6.66 3.64
C MET A 13 4.65 5.39 3.15
N GLY A 14 3.32 5.31 3.27
CA GLY A 14 2.54 4.17 2.78
C GLY A 14 2.76 3.94 1.29
N ARG A 15 2.67 5.02 0.50
CA ARG A 15 2.95 5.00 -0.95
C ARG A 15 4.36 4.49 -1.28
N ALA A 16 5.37 5.02 -0.60
CA ALA A 16 6.75 4.57 -0.79
C ALA A 16 6.96 3.09 -0.41
N LEU A 17 6.28 2.60 0.62
CA LEU A 17 6.33 1.18 1.00
C LEU A 17 5.62 0.28 -0.02
N ILE A 18 4.54 0.76 -0.65
CA ILE A 18 3.84 0.05 -1.72
C ILE A 18 4.74 -0.08 -2.95
N GLU A 19 5.41 1.00 -3.35
CA GLU A 19 6.41 1.01 -4.43
C GLU A 19 7.54 0.03 -4.13
N ALA A 20 8.15 0.11 -2.94
CA ALA A 20 9.21 -0.81 -2.53
C ALA A 20 8.77 -2.29 -2.49
N CYS A 21 7.51 -2.58 -2.15
CA CYS A 21 6.97 -3.94 -2.22
C CYS A 21 6.86 -4.44 -3.66
N HIS A 22 6.52 -3.57 -4.63
CA HIS A 22 6.46 -3.94 -6.05
C HIS A 22 7.85 -4.14 -6.66
N GLU A 23 8.85 -3.40 -6.20
CA GLU A 23 10.23 -3.52 -6.68
C GLU A 23 10.96 -4.75 -6.13
N HIS A 24 10.51 -5.30 -5.00
CA HIS A 24 11.17 -6.42 -4.35
C HIS A 24 10.52 -7.76 -4.73
N PRO A 25 11.21 -8.64 -5.49
CA PRO A 25 10.60 -9.86 -6.07
C PRO A 25 10.15 -10.89 -5.05
N ASP A 26 10.66 -10.85 -3.81
CA ASP A 26 10.20 -11.75 -2.74
C ASP A 26 9.01 -11.21 -1.93
N LEU A 27 8.53 -10.00 -2.20
CA LEU A 27 7.43 -9.36 -1.47
C LEU A 27 6.14 -9.36 -2.31
N GLU A 28 5.01 -9.41 -1.62
CA GLU A 28 3.68 -9.24 -2.21
C GLU A 28 2.83 -8.38 -1.29
N LEU A 29 2.31 -7.27 -1.81
CA LEU A 29 1.34 -6.44 -1.08
C LEU A 29 0.01 -7.18 -1.01
N ALA A 30 -0.35 -7.64 0.20
CA ALA A 30 -1.58 -8.40 0.43
C ALA A 30 -2.72 -7.55 0.99
N VAL A 31 -2.39 -6.52 1.79
CA VAL A 31 -3.39 -5.66 2.44
C VAL A 31 -2.87 -4.23 2.52
N ALA A 32 -3.72 -3.27 2.14
CA ALA A 32 -3.50 -1.85 2.36
C ALA A 32 -4.67 -1.31 3.19
N THR A 33 -4.38 -0.64 4.30
CA THR A 33 -5.43 -0.07 5.18
C THR A 33 -5.25 1.43 5.34
N GLU A 34 -6.35 2.11 5.58
CA GLU A 34 -6.39 3.54 5.85
C GLU A 34 -7.39 3.88 6.95
N ARG A 35 -7.26 5.11 7.47
CA ARG A 35 -8.18 5.64 8.46
C ARG A 35 -9.61 5.65 7.93
N LEU A 36 -10.56 5.21 8.76
CA LEU A 36 -12.00 5.36 8.50
C LEU A 36 -12.34 6.82 8.15
N GLY A 37 -13.12 7.00 7.07
CA GLY A 37 -13.50 8.32 6.56
C GLY A 37 -12.47 8.96 5.62
N SER A 38 -11.32 8.31 5.36
CA SER A 38 -10.44 8.72 4.26
C SER A 38 -11.21 8.64 2.94
N SER A 39 -11.10 9.69 2.12
CA SER A 39 -11.70 9.72 0.77
C SER A 39 -11.05 8.73 -0.20
N LEU A 40 -9.92 8.12 0.20
CA LEU A 40 -9.14 7.18 -0.60
C LEU A 40 -9.44 5.72 -0.25
N LEU A 41 -10.37 5.46 0.69
CA LEU A 41 -10.86 4.11 0.93
C LEU A 41 -11.53 3.56 -0.32
N GLY A 42 -11.16 2.33 -0.70
CA GLY A 42 -11.67 1.66 -1.90
C GLY A 42 -10.89 1.97 -3.18
N ALA A 43 -9.94 2.91 -3.16
CA ALA A 43 -8.98 3.08 -4.25
C ALA A 43 -7.99 1.92 -4.29
N ASP A 44 -7.47 1.62 -5.48
CA ASP A 44 -6.40 0.63 -5.66
C ASP A 44 -5.10 1.14 -5.02
N ALA A 45 -4.41 0.28 -4.28
CA ALA A 45 -3.21 0.67 -3.55
C ALA A 45 -2.02 0.99 -4.48
N GLY A 46 -1.92 0.32 -5.62
CA GLY A 46 -0.91 0.60 -6.64
C GLY A 46 -1.15 1.96 -7.29
N GLU A 47 -2.40 2.28 -7.64
CA GLU A 47 -2.76 3.62 -8.17
C GLU A 47 -2.43 4.76 -7.19
N LEU A 48 -2.50 4.51 -5.87
CA LEU A 48 -2.13 5.50 -4.86
C LEU A 48 -0.62 5.75 -4.80
N ALA A 49 0.19 4.74 -5.14
CA ALA A 49 1.64 4.81 -5.11
C ALA A 49 2.23 5.51 -6.34
N GLY A 50 1.53 5.48 -7.47
CA GLY A 50 1.93 6.14 -8.72
C GLY A 50 2.07 5.15 -9.86
#